data_AF-A0A4P9YSX7-F1
#
_entry.id   AF-A0A4P9YSX7-F1
#
_cell.length_a   1.000
_cell.length_b   1.000
_cell.length_c   1.000
_cell.angle_alpha   90.00
_cell.angle_beta   90.00
_cell.angle_gamma   90.00
#
_symmetry.space_group_name_H-M   'P 1'
#
loop_
_entity.id
_entity.type
_entity.pdbx_description
1 polymer ?
#
loop_
_entity_poly.entity_id
_entity_poly.type
_entity_poly.pdbx_seq_one_letter_code
_entity_poly.pdbx_strand_id
1 'polypeptide(L)'
;MHSQIIASAALLLLASALITPADANCGELGRKCDKFSPCCSGGYCDSKLRFCAVNCDPENSYSAKSCFPRPGCVNFETNFGDAKKMTTLENYDGNYQKYELYSDFQPNNAHINGNGR
;
A
#
# COMPACT_ATOMS: atom_id res chain seq x y z
N MET A 1 -11.27 -60.30 7.14
CA MET A 1 -10.40 -59.49 6.26
C MET A 1 -10.95 -58.06 6.20
N HIS A 2 -10.75 -57.25 7.25
CA HIS A 2 -11.29 -55.88 7.35
C HIS A 2 -10.25 -54.93 7.95
N SER A 3 -9.04 -55.00 7.43
CA SER A 3 -7.93 -54.12 7.76
C SER A 3 -7.15 -53.98 6.46
N GLN A 4 -6.55 -52.82 6.15
CA GLN A 4 -5.79 -52.46 4.93
C GLN A 4 -6.43 -51.46 3.93
N ILE A 5 -7.47 -50.69 4.25
CA ILE A 5 -7.95 -49.61 3.31
C ILE A 5 -7.83 -48.18 3.88
N ILE A 6 -7.43 -48.01 5.15
CA ILE A 6 -7.37 -46.67 5.78
C ILE A 6 -6.00 -45.99 5.62
N ALA A 7 -5.07 -46.55 4.82
CA ALA A 7 -3.69 -46.07 4.77
C ALA A 7 -3.38 -45.07 3.63
N SER A 8 -4.33 -44.75 2.75
CA SER A 8 -4.00 -44.02 1.50
C SER A 8 -4.61 -42.63 1.35
N ALA A 9 -5.34 -42.10 2.34
CA ALA A 9 -6.05 -40.83 2.21
C ALA A 9 -5.34 -39.61 2.83
N ALA A 10 -4.17 -39.78 3.46
CA ALA A 10 -3.51 -38.70 4.22
C ALA A 10 -2.39 -37.97 3.48
N LEU A 11 -2.08 -38.30 2.22
CA LEU A 11 -0.88 -37.78 1.53
C LEU A 11 -1.13 -36.66 0.50
N LEU A 12 -2.36 -36.20 0.30
CA LEU A 12 -2.71 -35.24 -0.76
C LEU A 12 -3.00 -33.80 -0.31
N LEU A 13 -2.80 -33.45 0.97
CA LEU A 13 -3.18 -32.13 1.51
C LEU A 13 -2.02 -31.13 1.72
N LEU A 14 -0.80 -31.45 1.27
CA LEU A 14 0.40 -30.62 1.55
C LEU A 14 0.91 -29.77 0.37
N ALA A 15 0.18 -29.67 -0.75
CA ALA A 15 0.67 -28.99 -1.96
C ALA A 15 0.27 -27.51 -2.13
N SER A 16 -0.42 -26.89 -1.17
CA SER A 16 -1.16 -25.64 -1.41
C SER A 16 -0.48 -24.32 -0.98
N ALA A 17 0.83 -24.26 -0.70
CA ALA A 17 1.40 -23.04 -0.09
C ALA A 17 2.80 -22.62 -0.57
N LEU A 18 3.18 -22.92 -1.81
CA LEU A 18 4.32 -22.25 -2.45
C LEU A 18 3.79 -21.20 -3.43
N ILE A 19 3.00 -20.24 -2.93
CA ILE A 19 2.89 -18.96 -3.62
C ILE A 19 4.18 -18.23 -3.29
N THR A 20 5.23 -18.43 -4.11
CA THR A 20 6.34 -17.50 -4.14
C THR A 20 5.71 -16.13 -4.40
N PRO A 21 5.93 -15.09 -3.57
CA PRO A 21 5.44 -13.77 -3.90
C PRO A 21 5.91 -13.48 -5.33
N ALA A 22 4.97 -13.19 -6.23
CA ALA A 22 5.31 -12.70 -7.56
C ALA A 22 6.35 -11.60 -7.35
N ASP A 23 7.44 -11.65 -8.11
CA ASP A 23 8.64 -10.83 -7.94
C ASP A 23 8.30 -9.51 -7.24
N ALA A 24 8.74 -9.37 -5.98
CA ALA A 24 8.41 -8.21 -5.17
C ALA A 24 9.00 -6.92 -5.74
N ASN A 25 9.71 -6.99 -6.87
CA ASN A 25 10.38 -5.90 -7.54
C ASN A 25 9.63 -5.50 -8.83
N CYS A 26 9.63 -4.21 -9.14
CA CYS A 26 9.05 -3.62 -10.33
C CYS A 26 9.96 -2.52 -10.92
N GLY A 27 9.64 -2.03 -12.11
CA GLY A 27 10.44 -0.99 -12.77
C GLY A 27 11.69 -1.54 -13.46
N GLU A 28 12.78 -0.79 -13.44
CA GLU A 28 14.04 -1.15 -14.12
C GLU A 28 14.61 -2.52 -13.69
N LEU A 29 14.28 -2.96 -12.47
CA LEU A 29 14.77 -4.18 -11.87
C LEU A 29 13.75 -5.35 -11.93
N GLY A 30 12.55 -5.15 -12.51
CA GLY A 30 11.45 -6.12 -12.39
C GLY A 30 10.39 -6.09 -13.50
N ARG A 31 9.34 -6.89 -13.32
CA ARG A 31 8.14 -6.89 -14.19
C ARG A 31 7.07 -5.97 -13.60
N LYS A 32 5.95 -5.79 -14.32
CA LYS A 32 4.78 -5.15 -13.73
C LYS A 32 4.29 -5.93 -12.52
N CYS A 33 3.84 -5.21 -11.50
CA CYS A 33 3.24 -5.83 -10.33
C CYS A 33 2.00 -6.66 -10.67
N ASP A 34 1.69 -7.65 -9.84
CA ASP A 34 0.49 -8.48 -10.00
C ASP A 34 -0.75 -7.85 -9.35
N LYS A 35 -1.90 -8.48 -9.49
CA LYS A 35 -3.16 -7.98 -8.93
C LYS A 35 -3.24 -8.03 -7.40
N PHE A 36 -2.37 -8.78 -6.72
CA PHE A 36 -2.39 -8.97 -5.26
C PHE A 36 -1.50 -7.95 -4.54
N SER A 37 -0.43 -7.47 -5.20
CA SER A 37 0.45 -6.39 -4.76
C SER A 37 0.52 -5.30 -5.83
N PRO A 38 -0.59 -4.60 -6.12
CA PRO A 38 -0.78 -3.92 -7.41
C PRO A 38 0.00 -2.62 -7.60
N CYS A 39 0.60 -2.08 -6.56
CA CYS A 39 1.23 -0.76 -6.55
C CYS A 39 2.76 -0.89 -6.55
N CYS A 40 3.38 -0.34 -7.59
CA CYS A 40 4.83 -0.24 -7.70
C CYS A 40 5.30 1.06 -7.05
N SER A 41 6.17 1.01 -6.04
CA SER A 41 6.80 2.21 -5.45
C SER A 41 8.24 1.91 -5.05
N GLY A 42 9.17 2.78 -5.44
CA GLY A 42 10.60 2.60 -5.15
C GLY A 42 11.22 1.32 -5.69
N GLY A 43 10.63 0.75 -6.76
CA GLY A 43 11.06 -0.52 -7.34
C GLY A 43 10.48 -1.77 -6.66
N TYR A 44 9.50 -1.62 -5.77
CA TYR A 44 8.85 -2.74 -5.08
C TYR A 44 7.33 -2.76 -5.23
N CYS A 45 6.76 -3.97 -5.29
CA CYS A 45 5.32 -4.23 -5.35
C CYS A 45 4.74 -4.48 -3.96
N ASP A 46 3.70 -3.74 -3.57
CA ASP A 46 2.93 -3.98 -2.34
C ASP A 46 1.47 -3.52 -2.57
N SER A 47 0.57 -3.87 -1.64
CA SER A 47 -0.82 -3.40 -1.59
C SER A 47 -1.06 -2.35 -0.51
N LYS A 48 -0.06 -2.05 0.33
CA LYS A 48 -0.14 -1.02 1.35
C LYS A 48 -0.43 0.34 0.73
N LEU A 49 -1.28 1.10 1.40
CA LEU A 49 -1.74 2.41 0.98
C LEU A 49 -0.60 3.36 0.61
N ARG A 50 0.50 3.35 1.39
CA ARG A 50 1.71 4.14 1.11
C ARG A 50 2.29 3.87 -0.28
N PHE A 51 2.29 2.62 -0.75
CA PHE A 51 2.81 2.25 -2.06
C PHE A 51 1.93 2.79 -3.18
N CYS A 52 0.61 2.83 -2.97
CA CYS A 52 -0.35 3.32 -3.96
C CYS A 52 -0.48 4.86 -3.96
N ALA A 53 -0.27 5.50 -2.80
CA ALA A 53 -0.43 6.93 -2.59
C ALA A 53 0.86 7.74 -2.81
N VAL A 54 2.01 7.18 -2.44
CA VAL A 54 3.29 7.91 -2.38
C VAL A 54 4.25 7.36 -3.43
N ASN A 55 4.59 8.20 -4.41
CA ASN A 55 5.53 7.89 -5.50
C ASN A 55 5.20 6.58 -6.25
N CYS A 56 3.91 6.23 -6.33
CA CYS A 56 3.44 5.06 -7.06
C CYS A 56 3.72 5.23 -8.56
N ASP A 57 4.41 4.29 -9.18
CA ASP A 57 4.71 4.26 -10.61
C ASP A 57 3.56 3.58 -11.38
N PRO A 58 2.74 4.33 -12.14
CA PRO A 58 1.61 3.76 -12.85
C PRO A 58 2.00 2.87 -14.04
N GLU A 59 3.21 3.05 -14.60
CA GLU A 59 3.66 2.27 -15.76
C GLU A 59 4.07 0.86 -15.36
N ASN A 60 4.70 0.74 -14.18
CA ASN A 60 5.20 -0.52 -13.61
C ASN A 60 4.26 -1.17 -12.59
N SER A 61 3.15 -0.52 -12.26
CA SER A 61 2.06 -1.12 -11.49
C SER A 61 1.24 -2.13 -12.31
N TYR A 62 0.41 -2.94 -11.65
CA TYR A 62 -0.50 -3.90 -12.32
C TYR A 62 -1.38 -3.21 -13.37
N SER A 63 -1.86 -2.01 -13.05
CA SER A 63 -2.52 -1.10 -13.97
C SER A 63 -2.21 0.34 -13.60
N ALA A 64 -2.38 1.28 -14.52
CA ALA A 64 -2.23 2.71 -14.21
C ALA A 64 -3.21 3.18 -13.10
N LYS A 65 -4.32 2.46 -12.91
CA LYS A 65 -5.33 2.74 -11.87
C LYS A 65 -4.99 2.14 -10.50
N SER A 66 -3.90 1.38 -10.37
CA SER A 66 -3.43 0.90 -9.08
C SER A 66 -2.93 2.07 -8.22
N CYS A 67 -2.33 3.07 -8.86
CA CYS A 67 -1.87 4.27 -8.20
C CYS A 67 -3.02 5.25 -7.96
N PHE A 68 -2.96 5.95 -6.82
CA PHE A 68 -3.85 7.08 -6.61
C PHE A 68 -3.52 8.23 -7.55
N PRO A 69 -4.55 8.99 -7.97
CA PRO A 69 -4.33 10.16 -8.82
C PRO A 69 -3.43 11.15 -8.09
N ARG A 70 -2.32 11.52 -8.73
CA ARG A 70 -1.47 12.60 -8.22
C ARG A 70 -2.14 13.94 -8.53
N PRO A 71 -2.23 14.86 -7.57
CA PRO A 71 -2.62 16.22 -7.87
C PRO A 71 -1.63 16.82 -8.88
N GLY A 72 -2.13 17.64 -9.81
CA GLY A 72 -1.25 18.40 -10.69
C GLY A 72 -0.37 19.34 -9.88
N CYS A 73 0.83 19.66 -10.39
CA CYS A 73 1.68 20.68 -9.78
C CYS A 73 1.02 22.06 -9.96
N VAL A 74 0.55 22.64 -8.85
CA VAL A 74 -0.09 23.95 -8.81
C VAL A 74 0.44 24.75 -7.62
N ASN A 75 0.36 26.08 -7.73
CA ASN A 75 0.48 26.92 -6.54
C ASN A 75 -0.74 26.64 -5.64
N PHE A 76 -0.52 26.32 -4.37
CA PHE A 76 -1.61 26.09 -3.42
C PHE A 76 -1.38 26.87 -2.13
N GLU A 77 -2.47 27.31 -1.52
CA GLU A 77 -2.51 27.91 -0.20
C GLU A 77 -3.48 27.08 0.64
N THR A 78 -3.11 26.78 1.89
CA THR A 78 -3.93 25.99 2.81
C THR A 78 -4.07 26.69 4.16
N ASN A 79 -5.18 26.42 4.84
CA ASN A 79 -5.47 26.93 6.17
C ASN A 79 -5.56 25.77 7.16
N PHE A 80 -4.63 25.73 8.11
CA PHE A 80 -4.54 24.69 9.15
C PHE A 80 -5.62 24.78 10.24
N GLY A 81 -6.55 25.73 10.14
CA GLY A 81 -7.69 25.88 11.05
C GLY A 81 -8.84 24.89 10.79
N ASP A 82 -8.91 24.29 9.59
CA ASP A 82 -9.91 23.25 9.28
C ASP A 82 -9.27 21.86 9.28
N ALA A 83 -9.39 21.16 10.41
CA ALA A 83 -8.83 19.82 10.58
C ALA A 83 -9.40 18.77 9.62
N LYS A 84 -10.55 19.02 8.97
CA LYS A 84 -11.15 18.07 8.01
C LYS A 84 -10.38 17.98 6.70
N LYS A 85 -9.57 19.00 6.38
CA LYS A 85 -8.71 19.05 5.19
C LYS A 85 -7.41 18.27 5.36
N MET A 86 -7.18 17.70 6.55
CA MET A 86 -6.01 16.89 6.85
C MET A 86 -6.43 15.47 7.25
N THR A 87 -5.60 14.50 6.91
CA THR A 87 -5.78 13.11 7.33
C THR A 87 -4.44 12.46 7.66
N THR A 88 -4.43 11.23 8.14
CA THR A 88 -3.21 10.42 8.21
C THR A 88 -3.05 9.63 6.92
N LEU A 89 -1.82 9.25 6.58
CA LEU A 89 -1.53 8.47 5.38
C LEU A 89 -2.32 7.14 5.39
N GLU A 90 -2.54 6.53 6.55
CA GLU A 90 -3.33 5.30 6.71
C GLU A 90 -4.81 5.49 6.35
N ASN A 91 -5.32 6.72 6.45
CA ASN A 91 -6.71 7.08 6.19
C ASN A 91 -6.90 7.85 4.88
N TYR A 92 -5.82 8.03 4.09
CA TYR A 92 -5.89 8.75 2.83
C TYR A 92 -6.51 7.88 1.73
N ASP A 93 -7.61 8.32 1.13
CA ASP A 93 -8.37 7.59 0.12
C ASP A 93 -7.96 7.94 -1.33
N GLY A 94 -6.90 8.72 -1.51
CA GLY A 94 -6.47 9.20 -2.83
C GLY A 94 -7.19 10.46 -3.31
N ASN A 95 -8.18 10.98 -2.56
CA ASN A 95 -8.91 12.17 -2.93
C ASN A 95 -8.20 13.45 -2.43
N TYR A 96 -7.32 13.99 -3.27
CA TYR A 96 -6.61 15.25 -3.01
C TYR A 96 -7.52 16.48 -2.94
N GLN A 97 -8.78 16.40 -3.40
CA GLN A 97 -9.74 17.51 -3.27
C GLN A 97 -10.40 17.52 -1.90
N LYS A 98 -10.45 16.36 -1.23
CA LYS A 98 -10.99 16.18 0.12
C LYS A 98 -9.93 16.44 1.18
N TYR A 99 -8.72 15.93 0.96
CA TYR A 99 -7.58 16.10 1.86
C TYR A 99 -6.47 16.87 1.13
N GLU A 100 -6.17 18.07 1.61
CA GLU A 100 -5.10 18.93 1.07
C GLU A 100 -3.72 18.43 1.51
N LEU A 101 -3.63 17.91 2.74
CA LEU A 101 -2.41 17.39 3.34
C LEU A 101 -2.70 16.06 4.06
N TYR A 102 -1.71 15.19 4.11
CA TYR A 102 -1.72 14.01 4.98
C TYR A 102 -0.45 13.94 5.82
N SER A 103 -0.56 13.39 7.02
CA SER A 103 0.59 13.09 7.88
C SER A 103 1.04 11.66 7.65
N ASP A 104 2.32 11.44 7.34
CA ASP A 104 2.92 10.10 7.15
C ASP A 104 3.50 9.51 8.45
N PHE A 105 3.29 10.21 9.57
CA PHE A 105 3.54 9.75 10.93
C PHE A 105 2.50 10.34 11.88
N GLN A 106 2.30 9.69 13.03
CA GLN A 106 1.55 10.31 14.11
C GLN A 106 2.53 11.12 14.98
N PRO A 107 2.31 12.44 15.18
CA PRO A 107 3.16 13.24 16.06
C PRO A 107 2.76 12.99 17.52
N ASN A 108 3.26 11.92 18.12
CA ASN A 108 2.87 11.49 19.47
C ASN A 108 3.39 12.42 20.59
N ASN A 109 4.31 13.32 20.27
CA ASN A 109 5.03 14.18 21.24
C ASN A 109 5.31 15.59 20.69
N ALA A 110 4.52 16.07 19.72
CA ALA A 110 4.69 17.44 19.24
C ALA A 110 4.02 18.42 20.22
N HIS A 111 4.83 19.26 20.87
CA HIS A 111 4.35 20.30 21.78
C HIS A 111 4.49 21.68 21.11
N ILE A 112 3.37 22.37 20.91
CA ILE A 112 3.36 23.76 20.36
C ILE A 112 3.74 24.80 21.45
N ASN A 113 3.83 24.38 22.72
CA ASN A 113 4.39 25.18 23.80
C ASN A 113 5.18 24.27 24.74
N GLY A 114 6.45 24.59 24.98
CA GLY A 114 7.46 23.78 25.68
C GLY A 114 7.23 23.47 27.16
N ASN A 115 6.00 23.17 27.57
CA ASN A 115 5.69 22.56 28.86
C ASN A 115 5.21 21.12 28.63
N GLY A 116 6.12 20.27 28.14
CA GLY A 116 5.97 18.82 28.26
C GLY A 116 6.22 18.42 29.70
N ARG A 117 5.28 17.67 30.29
CA ARG A 117 5.52 16.93 31.54
C ARG A 117 6.24 15.63 31.21
#